data_AF-A0A1F7YJJ1-F1
#
_entry.id   AF-A0A1F7YJJ1-F1
#
_cell.length_a   1.000
_cell.length_b   1.000
_cell.length_c   1.000
_cell.angle_alpha   90.00
_cell.angle_beta   90.00
_cell.angle_gamma   90.00
#
_symmetry.space_group_name_H-M   'P 1'
#
loop_
_entity.id
_entity.type
_entity.pdbx_description
1 polymer ?
#
loop_
_entity_poly.entity_id
_entity_poly.type
_entity_poly.pdbx_seq_one_letter_code
_entity_poly.pdbx_strand_id
1 'polypeptide(L)'
;MKLDLEGVTTTLPYRNYYRGRNGLVAKYIANYFGVDYVDEKEEIDKNNMNVYYVPPVTQVRGLSHLKGINDKNDFYGLLIDKIGHVHKAILHKTNTVNTPDFYSVNFSKIVEDLVLPGVTVFSKEGIEKAYKEIGYVSRAVRIKIPNESDGRDQFTVENQTELRTVINKLQEEKISTEGLVLEVNLYDQNTISVGYCDLQGERYSFLALQKNDVAPEDGRDRYMGAKIRVVRGNISNLSAIANNRNEEIAIIKSQKFDQFYSYFNPSISRISYDCLFGKTSKEDSLSGITDITGRLGGTCPALIMAACEFKTHNELSKIEAEVTLNYNPQSTEIEGEKDAVRFIDLPSLRLTARINKKG
;
A
#
# COMPACT_ATOMS: atom_id res chain seq x y z
N MET A 1 3.12 -22.03 -17.94
CA MET A 1 2.97 -21.36 -16.64
C MET A 1 1.48 -21.16 -16.40
N LYS A 2 0.97 -21.24 -15.17
CA LYS A 2 -0.43 -20.92 -14.86
C LYS A 2 -0.48 -20.01 -13.62
N LEU A 3 -1.55 -19.23 -13.45
CA LEU A 3 -1.63 -18.22 -12.38
C LEU A 3 -2.75 -18.53 -11.37
N ASP A 4 -2.42 -18.56 -10.07
CA ASP A 4 -3.31 -18.96 -8.94
C ASP A 4 -3.50 -17.84 -7.88
N LEU A 5 -4.68 -17.81 -7.22
CA LEU A 5 -5.14 -16.84 -6.20
C LEU A 5 -5.25 -17.46 -4.79
N GLU A 6 -4.23 -18.13 -4.26
CA GLU A 6 -4.31 -18.69 -2.91
C GLU A 6 -4.00 -17.64 -1.81
N GLY A 7 -4.70 -17.73 -0.66
CA GLY A 7 -4.44 -16.95 0.56
C GLY A 7 -5.64 -16.23 1.18
N VAL A 8 -6.86 -16.46 0.69
CA VAL A 8 -8.07 -15.97 1.37
C VAL A 8 -8.47 -16.99 2.43
N THR A 9 -7.97 -16.83 3.66
CA THR A 9 -8.49 -17.59 4.80
C THR A 9 -10.01 -17.40 4.88
N THR A 10 -10.72 -18.44 5.31
CA THR A 10 -12.19 -18.49 5.50
C THR A 10 -12.75 -17.43 6.47
N THR A 11 -11.90 -16.54 6.99
CA THR A 11 -12.15 -15.58 8.07
C THR A 11 -12.02 -14.12 7.65
N LEU A 12 -11.71 -13.79 6.39
CA LEU A 12 -11.65 -12.39 5.95
C LEU A 12 -13.05 -11.85 5.59
N PRO A 13 -13.54 -10.74 6.20
CA PRO A 13 -14.87 -10.18 5.95
C PRO A 13 -15.09 -9.67 4.51
N TYR A 14 -14.06 -9.73 3.65
CA TYR A 14 -14.03 -9.18 2.30
C TYR A 14 -13.59 -10.21 1.24
N ARG A 15 -13.84 -11.52 1.45
CA ARG A 15 -13.41 -12.60 0.52
C ARG A 15 -13.78 -12.33 -0.95
N ASN A 16 -15.03 -11.94 -1.21
CA ASN A 16 -15.50 -11.67 -2.58
C ASN A 16 -14.81 -10.45 -3.21
N TYR A 17 -14.46 -9.44 -2.39
CA TYR A 17 -13.71 -8.26 -2.81
C TYR A 17 -12.29 -8.64 -3.29
N TYR A 18 -11.57 -9.42 -2.49
CA TYR A 18 -10.22 -9.87 -2.85
C TYR A 18 -10.26 -10.80 -4.06
N ARG A 19 -11.19 -11.75 -4.11
CA ARG A 19 -11.32 -12.69 -5.22
C ARG A 19 -11.65 -12.00 -6.54
N GLY A 20 -12.65 -11.10 -6.56
CA GLY A 20 -13.05 -10.39 -7.78
C GLY A 20 -11.91 -9.54 -8.34
N ARG A 21 -11.37 -8.64 -7.52
CA ARG A 21 -10.29 -7.73 -7.92
C ARG A 21 -9.03 -8.49 -8.31
N ASN A 22 -8.55 -9.36 -7.42
CA ASN A 22 -7.28 -10.04 -7.65
C ASN A 22 -7.40 -11.02 -8.81
N GLY A 23 -8.54 -11.71 -8.95
CA GLY A 23 -8.77 -12.64 -10.07
C GLY A 23 -8.83 -11.96 -11.42
N LEU A 24 -9.37 -10.74 -11.50
CA LEU A 24 -9.28 -10.00 -12.76
C LEU A 24 -7.87 -9.49 -13.01
N VAL A 25 -7.17 -8.94 -12.00
CA VAL A 25 -5.74 -8.56 -12.16
C VAL A 25 -4.89 -9.74 -12.60
N ALA A 26 -5.12 -10.91 -12.00
CA ALA A 26 -4.52 -12.18 -12.36
C ALA A 26 -4.76 -12.54 -13.84
N LYS A 27 -5.99 -12.44 -14.35
CA LYS A 27 -6.28 -12.67 -15.78
C LYS A 27 -5.52 -11.70 -16.68
N TYR A 28 -5.39 -10.43 -16.29
CA TYR A 28 -4.58 -9.46 -17.03
C TYR A 28 -3.10 -9.83 -17.02
N ILE A 29 -2.55 -10.26 -15.88
CA ILE A 29 -1.16 -10.74 -15.79
C ILE A 29 -0.98 -12.01 -16.65
N ALA A 30 -1.92 -12.95 -16.61
CA ALA A 30 -1.86 -14.18 -17.39
C ALA A 30 -1.87 -13.88 -18.90
N ASN A 31 -2.74 -12.97 -19.34
CA ASN A 31 -2.74 -12.46 -20.71
C ASN A 31 -1.42 -11.73 -21.05
N TYR A 32 -0.93 -10.89 -20.14
CA TYR A 32 0.38 -10.24 -20.28
C TYR A 32 1.50 -11.29 -20.40
N PHE A 33 1.41 -12.43 -19.74
CA PHE A 33 2.42 -13.49 -19.87
C PHE A 33 2.21 -14.43 -21.07
N GLY A 34 1.01 -14.44 -21.68
CA GLY A 34 0.64 -15.39 -22.72
C GLY A 34 0.40 -16.80 -22.16
N VAL A 35 -0.23 -16.89 -20.98
CA VAL A 35 -0.38 -18.14 -20.22
C VAL A 35 -1.79 -18.31 -19.67
N ASP A 36 -2.15 -19.52 -19.28
CA ASP A 36 -3.49 -19.80 -18.74
C ASP A 36 -3.66 -19.24 -17.32
N TYR A 37 -4.83 -18.69 -17.05
CA TYR A 37 -5.28 -18.36 -15.70
C TYR A 37 -5.96 -19.58 -15.06
N VAL A 38 -5.74 -19.80 -13.77
CA VAL A 38 -6.39 -20.86 -12.98
C VAL A 38 -7.00 -20.25 -11.72
N ASP A 39 -8.24 -20.60 -11.40
CA ASP A 39 -8.89 -20.15 -10.17
C ASP A 39 -8.54 -21.07 -8.99
N GLU A 40 -8.65 -20.56 -7.75
CA GLU A 40 -8.32 -21.24 -6.48
C GLU A 40 -9.01 -22.61 -6.27
N LYS A 41 -10.06 -22.88 -7.06
CA LYS A 41 -10.92 -24.08 -6.95
C LYS A 41 -10.42 -25.25 -7.79
N GLU A 42 -9.52 -25.00 -8.73
CA GLU A 42 -9.00 -26.05 -9.59
C GLU A 42 -7.80 -26.70 -8.90
N GLU A 43 -7.83 -28.03 -8.75
CA GLU A 43 -6.69 -28.77 -8.23
C GLU A 43 -5.52 -28.65 -9.21
N ILE A 44 -4.52 -27.85 -8.85
CA ILE A 44 -3.26 -27.77 -9.58
C ILE A 44 -2.33 -28.85 -9.03
N ASP A 45 -1.79 -29.71 -9.91
CA ASP A 45 -0.65 -30.56 -9.56
C ASP A 45 0.61 -29.68 -9.42
N LYS A 46 0.79 -29.13 -8.22
CA LYS A 46 1.89 -28.21 -7.87
C LYS A 46 3.27 -28.87 -7.97
N ASN A 47 3.36 -30.20 -8.13
CA ASN A 47 4.64 -30.90 -8.27
C ASN A 47 5.14 -30.94 -9.73
N ASN A 48 4.30 -30.60 -10.71
CA ASN A 48 4.61 -30.78 -12.14
C ASN A 48 4.40 -29.50 -12.98
N MET A 49 4.15 -28.35 -12.36
CA MET A 49 3.83 -27.11 -13.07
C MET A 49 4.57 -25.88 -12.54
N ASN A 50 5.14 -25.09 -13.45
CA ASN A 50 5.63 -23.74 -13.14
C ASN A 50 4.43 -22.79 -12.97
N VAL A 51 4.18 -22.31 -11.75
CA VAL A 51 3.03 -21.46 -11.40
C VAL A 51 3.52 -20.06 -11.01
N TYR A 52 2.78 -19.04 -11.44
CA TYR A 52 2.98 -17.65 -11.00
C TYR A 52 1.85 -17.26 -10.04
N TYR A 53 2.14 -16.83 -8.82
CA TYR A 53 1.13 -16.57 -7.81
C TYR A 53 0.66 -15.11 -7.78
N VAL A 54 -0.62 -14.85 -7.57
CA VAL A 54 -1.14 -13.49 -7.29
C VAL A 54 -1.78 -13.47 -5.91
N PRO A 55 -0.97 -13.45 -4.85
CA PRO A 55 -1.46 -13.56 -3.48
C PRO A 55 -2.27 -12.31 -3.07
N PRO A 56 -3.28 -12.48 -2.18
CA PRO A 56 -4.07 -11.35 -1.69
C PRO A 56 -3.35 -10.51 -0.64
N VAL A 57 -2.31 -11.07 -0.03
CA VAL A 57 -1.55 -10.47 1.08
C VAL A 57 -0.05 -10.60 0.83
N THR A 58 0.73 -9.76 1.50
CA THR A 58 2.18 -9.90 1.57
C THR A 58 2.55 -11.30 2.05
N GLN A 59 3.54 -11.92 1.41
CA GLN A 59 3.99 -13.26 1.74
C GLN A 59 5.14 -13.22 2.74
N VAL A 60 5.20 -14.23 3.60
CA VAL A 60 6.28 -14.39 4.58
C VAL A 60 7.05 -15.68 4.28
N ARG A 61 8.38 -15.60 4.16
CA ARG A 61 9.24 -16.75 3.85
C ARG A 61 9.05 -17.83 4.92
N GLY A 62 8.93 -19.08 4.48
CA GLY A 62 8.71 -20.24 5.36
C GLY A 62 7.30 -20.35 5.98
N LEU A 63 6.49 -19.29 5.96
CA LEU A 63 5.09 -19.31 6.39
C LEU A 63 4.10 -19.27 5.23
N SER A 64 4.58 -18.98 4.00
CA SER A 64 3.73 -19.06 2.82
C SER A 64 3.28 -20.50 2.62
N HIS A 65 1.96 -20.69 2.58
CA HIS A 65 1.35 -21.96 2.16
C HIS A 65 1.54 -22.21 0.66
N LEU A 66 2.00 -21.19 -0.09
CA LEU A 66 2.27 -21.26 -1.51
C LEU A 66 3.63 -21.93 -1.73
N LYS A 67 3.59 -23.21 -2.10
CA LYS A 67 4.78 -23.96 -2.50
C LYS A 67 5.31 -23.40 -3.83
N GLY A 68 6.62 -23.17 -3.94
CA GLY A 68 7.25 -22.78 -5.21
C GLY A 68 7.52 -21.29 -5.41
N ILE A 69 7.17 -20.42 -4.45
CA ILE A 69 7.65 -19.03 -4.44
C ILE A 69 9.09 -19.00 -3.92
N ASN A 70 10.05 -18.85 -4.82
CA ASN A 70 11.46 -18.75 -4.50
C ASN A 70 11.96 -17.31 -4.67
N ASP A 71 11.55 -16.63 -5.74
CA ASP A 71 11.95 -15.26 -6.04
C ASP A 71 10.80 -14.41 -6.64
N LYS A 72 11.13 -13.16 -7.01
CA LYS A 72 10.16 -12.18 -7.53
C LYS A 72 9.48 -12.59 -8.84
N ASN A 73 10.05 -13.51 -9.60
CA ASN A 73 9.49 -13.99 -10.86
C ASN A 73 8.39 -15.04 -10.64
N ASP A 74 8.19 -15.52 -9.41
CA ASP A 74 7.21 -16.56 -9.09
C ASP A 74 5.87 -15.99 -8.61
N PHE A 75 5.76 -14.69 -8.35
CA PHE A 75 4.54 -14.11 -7.79
C PHE A 75 4.41 -12.60 -8.04
N TYR A 76 3.21 -12.03 -7.81
CA TYR A 76 2.92 -10.60 -7.86
C TYR A 76 2.67 -10.01 -6.46
N GLY A 77 3.65 -9.31 -5.90
CA GLY A 77 3.58 -8.71 -4.58
C GLY A 77 4.95 -8.56 -3.90
N LEU A 78 4.93 -8.68 -2.57
CA LEU A 78 6.09 -8.64 -1.69
C LEU A 78 6.25 -9.95 -0.91
N LEU A 79 7.48 -10.44 -0.81
CA LEU A 79 7.90 -11.55 0.04
C LEU A 79 9.00 -11.08 0.99
N ILE A 80 8.79 -11.28 2.29
CA ILE A 80 9.64 -10.80 3.39
C ILE A 80 9.87 -11.90 4.43
N ASP A 81 10.85 -11.71 5.30
CA ASP A 81 11.18 -12.71 6.33
C ASP A 81 10.26 -12.65 7.54
N LYS A 82 9.77 -11.44 7.89
CA LYS A 82 8.88 -11.20 9.02
C LYS A 82 7.79 -10.23 8.61
N ILE A 83 6.54 -10.52 8.94
CA ILE A 83 5.39 -9.69 8.52
C ILE A 83 5.55 -8.23 8.97
N GLY A 84 6.17 -7.98 10.12
CA GLY A 84 6.44 -6.63 10.63
C GLY A 84 7.32 -5.76 9.71
N HIS A 85 8.07 -6.33 8.77
CA HIS A 85 8.85 -5.54 7.79
C HIS A 85 7.98 -4.79 6.77
N VAL A 86 6.67 -5.02 6.72
CA VAL A 86 5.73 -4.20 5.91
C VAL A 86 4.81 -3.33 6.79
N HIS A 87 4.99 -3.35 8.11
CA HIS A 87 4.17 -2.57 9.03
C HIS A 87 4.68 -1.14 9.18
N LYS A 88 3.80 -0.22 9.59
CA LYS A 88 4.16 1.18 9.86
C LYS A 88 5.16 1.33 11.02
N ALA A 89 5.29 0.31 11.86
CA ALA A 89 6.16 0.29 13.03
C ALA A 89 7.64 0.50 12.69
N ILE A 90 8.12 -0.03 11.55
CA ILE A 90 9.53 0.09 11.14
C ILE A 90 9.88 1.48 10.60
N LEU A 91 8.89 2.35 10.35
CA LEU A 91 9.09 3.69 9.79
C LEU A 91 9.70 4.65 10.81
N HIS A 92 9.46 4.44 12.10
CA HIS A 92 9.79 5.40 13.14
C HIS A 92 10.77 4.83 14.16
N LYS A 93 11.56 5.73 14.76
CA LYS A 93 12.38 5.41 15.93
C LYS A 93 11.52 4.96 17.11
N THR A 94 12.13 4.34 18.12
CA THR A 94 11.43 3.88 19.32
C THR A 94 12.04 4.47 20.59
N ASN A 95 11.20 4.64 21.60
CA ASN A 95 11.62 4.96 22.97
C ASN A 95 11.46 3.77 23.94
N THR A 96 11.04 2.60 23.43
CA THR A 96 10.87 1.37 24.20
C THR A 96 12.15 0.55 24.16
N VAL A 97 12.55 -0.02 25.30
CA VAL A 97 13.79 -0.83 25.41
C VAL A 97 13.62 -2.19 24.73
N ASN A 98 12.49 -2.86 24.98
CA ASN A 98 12.19 -4.16 24.41
C ASN A 98 11.41 -3.95 23.11
N THR A 99 11.96 -4.43 21.99
CA THR A 99 11.34 -4.34 20.67
C THR A 99 11.17 -5.74 20.09
N PRO A 100 10.13 -5.97 19.28
CA PRO A 100 9.99 -7.17 18.48
C PRO A 100 11.21 -7.42 17.58
N ASP A 101 11.39 -8.67 17.21
CA ASP A 101 12.52 -9.15 16.42
C ASP A 101 12.51 -8.70 14.95
N PHE A 102 11.39 -8.18 14.45
CA PHE A 102 11.28 -7.54 13.13
C PHE A 102 11.74 -6.08 13.14
N TYR A 103 11.81 -5.45 14.32
CA TYR A 103 12.14 -4.05 14.44
C TYR A 103 13.65 -3.84 14.40
N SER A 104 14.09 -2.81 13.68
CA SER A 104 15.49 -2.44 13.56
C SER A 104 15.68 -0.96 13.84
N VAL A 105 16.38 -0.65 14.93
CA VAL A 105 16.80 0.73 15.28
C VAL A 105 17.66 1.34 14.18
N ASN A 106 18.52 0.53 13.55
CA ASN A 106 19.36 1.01 12.46
C ASN A 106 18.53 1.41 11.24
N PHE A 107 17.56 0.57 10.87
CA PHE A 107 16.67 0.89 9.75
C PHE A 107 15.85 2.15 10.02
N SER A 108 15.22 2.26 11.20
CA SER A 108 14.41 3.43 11.55
C SER A 108 15.23 4.73 11.53
N LYS A 109 16.52 4.66 11.89
CA LYS A 109 17.43 5.82 11.85
C LYS A 109 17.77 6.22 10.42
N ILE A 110 17.99 5.25 9.53
CA ILE A 110 18.35 5.50 8.13
C ILE A 110 17.19 6.18 7.37
N VAL A 111 15.94 5.87 7.73
CA VAL A 111 14.75 6.41 7.05
C VAL A 111 14.11 7.61 7.76
N GLU A 112 14.66 8.09 8.87
CA GLU A 112 14.07 9.13 9.72
C GLU A 112 13.66 10.40 8.94
N ASP A 113 14.51 10.87 8.02
CA ASP A 113 14.23 12.07 7.18
C ASP A 113 13.25 11.81 6.01
N LEU A 114 12.92 10.55 5.75
CA LEU A 114 12.03 10.14 4.66
C LEU A 114 10.57 10.04 5.12
N VAL A 115 10.34 9.79 6.41
CA VAL A 115 9.02 9.60 7.02
C VAL A 115 8.52 10.90 7.68
N LEU A 116 7.30 10.87 8.22
CA LEU A 116 6.83 11.97 9.07
C LEU A 116 7.49 11.87 10.46
N PRO A 117 7.62 12.99 11.20
CA PRO A 117 8.09 12.91 12.58
C PRO A 117 7.15 12.00 13.40
N GLY A 118 7.73 10.94 13.98
CA GLY A 118 6.98 9.92 14.69
C GLY A 118 7.85 9.05 15.59
N VAL A 119 7.17 8.30 16.45
CA VAL A 119 7.74 7.32 17.37
C VAL A 119 6.87 6.07 17.35
N THR A 120 7.50 4.91 17.18
CA THR A 120 6.85 3.61 17.42
C THR A 120 7.14 3.17 18.85
N VAL A 121 6.10 2.86 19.62
CA VAL A 121 6.25 2.32 20.98
C VAL A 121 5.82 0.87 21.02
N PHE A 122 6.51 0.06 21.82
CA PHE A 122 6.22 -1.36 22.03
C PHE A 122 5.81 -1.65 23.47
N SER A 123 5.47 -0.61 24.24
CA SER A 123 4.91 -0.75 25.58
C SER A 123 4.03 0.46 25.92
N LYS A 124 3.09 0.28 26.86
CA LYS A 124 2.20 1.36 27.28
C LYS A 124 2.94 2.50 27.96
N GLU A 125 4.03 2.23 28.67
CA GLU A 125 4.84 3.26 29.34
C GLU A 125 5.51 4.21 28.34
N GLY A 126 5.80 3.74 27.12
CA GLY A 126 6.41 4.55 26.06
C GLY A 126 5.47 5.59 25.46
N ILE A 127 4.15 5.38 25.55
CA ILE A 127 3.13 6.20 24.86
C ILE A 127 3.18 7.66 25.31
N GLU A 128 3.22 7.91 26.62
CA GLU A 128 3.22 9.26 27.19
C GLU A 128 4.44 10.06 26.78
N LYS A 129 5.61 9.41 26.76
CA LYS A 129 6.86 10.04 26.31
C LYS A 129 6.81 10.35 24.81
N ALA A 130 6.31 9.42 24.00
CA ALA A 130 6.14 9.61 22.56
C ALA A 130 5.15 10.76 22.27
N TYR A 131 4.00 10.80 22.95
CA TYR A 131 3.00 11.85 22.77
C TYR A 131 3.58 13.24 23.08
N LYS A 132 4.32 13.38 24.19
CA LYS A 132 5.02 14.63 24.53
C LYS A 132 6.03 15.03 23.47
N GLU A 133 6.82 14.07 22.98
CA GLU A 133 7.83 14.32 21.94
C GLU A 133 7.18 14.88 20.65
N ILE A 134 6.12 14.23 20.16
CA ILE A 134 5.40 14.69 18.96
C ILE A 134 4.68 16.02 19.21
N GLY A 135 4.20 16.25 20.44
CA GLY A 135 3.59 17.50 20.90
C GLY A 135 4.46 18.74 20.69
N TYR A 136 5.80 18.60 20.66
CA TYR A 136 6.70 19.70 20.34
C TYR A 136 6.66 20.08 18.86
N VAL A 137 6.29 19.16 17.97
CA VAL A 137 6.18 19.40 16.52
C VAL A 137 4.77 19.88 16.16
N SER A 138 3.74 19.15 16.57
CA SER A 138 2.33 19.47 16.30
C SER A 138 1.49 19.23 17.55
N ARG A 139 0.43 20.03 17.77
CA ARG A 139 -0.50 19.82 18.89
C ARG A 139 -1.30 18.54 18.72
N ALA A 140 -1.72 18.27 17.49
CA ALA A 140 -2.46 17.06 17.15
C ALA A 140 -1.48 15.92 16.81
N VAL A 141 -1.68 14.79 17.49
CA VAL A 141 -0.92 13.56 17.29
C VAL A 141 -1.83 12.51 16.68
N ARG A 142 -1.35 11.85 15.63
CA ARG A 142 -2.03 10.72 15.00
C ARG A 142 -1.45 9.43 15.56
N ILE A 143 -2.33 8.59 16.06
CA ILE A 143 -2.02 7.26 16.58
C ILE A 143 -2.48 6.22 15.56
N LYS A 144 -1.63 5.25 15.21
CA LYS A 144 -1.95 4.20 14.23
C LYS A 144 -1.58 2.81 14.75
N ILE A 145 -2.47 1.84 14.50
CA ILE A 145 -2.13 0.42 14.61
C ILE A 145 -1.31 0.00 13.37
N PRO A 146 -0.13 -0.62 13.53
CA PRO A 146 0.83 -0.79 12.43
C PRO A 146 0.40 -1.69 11.26
N ASN A 147 -0.47 -2.68 11.51
CA ASN A 147 -0.92 -3.67 10.51
C ASN A 147 -2.26 -3.30 9.83
N GLU A 148 -2.87 -2.17 10.20
CA GLU A 148 -4.20 -1.82 9.70
C GLU A 148 -4.15 -0.96 8.43
N SER A 149 -5.16 -1.16 7.57
CA SER A 149 -5.39 -0.43 6.32
C SER A 149 -6.63 0.46 6.41
N ASP A 150 -6.80 1.39 5.46
CA ASP A 150 -8.03 2.18 5.26
C ASP A 150 -8.47 3.03 6.47
N GLY A 151 -7.54 3.49 7.29
CA GLY A 151 -7.81 4.46 8.36
C GLY A 151 -8.62 3.95 9.55
N ARG A 152 -8.96 2.65 9.60
CA ARG A 152 -9.96 2.13 10.55
C ARG A 152 -9.56 2.18 12.02
N ASP A 153 -8.26 2.09 12.28
CA ASP A 153 -7.66 2.14 13.61
C ASP A 153 -6.65 3.28 13.74
N GLN A 154 -7.03 4.44 13.21
CA GLN A 154 -6.30 5.68 13.40
C GLN A 154 -7.08 6.61 14.32
N PHE A 155 -6.39 7.20 15.28
CA PHE A 155 -6.96 8.15 16.22
C PHE A 155 -6.18 9.45 16.15
N THR A 156 -6.88 10.58 16.10
CA THR A 156 -6.27 11.89 16.30
C THR A 156 -6.55 12.32 17.73
N VAL A 157 -5.51 12.71 18.44
CA VAL A 157 -5.61 13.20 19.82
C VAL A 157 -4.90 14.55 19.95
N GLU A 158 -5.54 15.50 20.59
CA GLU A 158 -5.03 16.86 20.81
C GLU A 158 -4.77 17.17 22.29
N ASN A 159 -5.25 16.30 23.19
CA ASN A 159 -5.06 16.46 24.63
C ASN A 159 -4.91 15.13 25.38
N GLN A 160 -4.52 15.24 26.65
CA GLN A 160 -4.27 14.11 27.53
C GLN A 160 -5.50 13.23 27.77
N THR A 161 -6.70 13.81 27.81
CA THR A 161 -7.95 13.09 28.06
C THR A 161 -8.29 12.18 26.88
N GLU A 162 -8.14 12.70 25.65
CA GLU A 162 -8.29 11.92 24.42
C GLU A 162 -7.24 10.82 24.32
N LEU A 163 -5.97 11.12 24.62
CA LEU A 163 -4.90 10.13 24.66
C LEU A 163 -5.24 8.97 25.61
N ARG A 164 -5.66 9.26 26.85
CA ARG A 164 -6.08 8.24 27.82
C ARG A 164 -7.25 7.41 27.32
N THR A 165 -8.20 8.04 26.64
CA THR A 165 -9.36 7.35 26.04
C THR A 165 -8.92 6.36 24.97
N VAL A 166 -7.94 6.72 24.13
CA VAL A 166 -7.34 5.81 23.14
C VAL A 166 -6.58 4.69 23.82
N ILE A 167 -5.68 5.00 24.78
CA ILE A 167 -4.86 4.00 25.49
C ILE A 167 -5.74 2.91 26.13
N ASN A 168 -6.87 3.28 26.72
CA ASN A 168 -7.78 2.34 27.38
C ASN A 168 -8.44 1.35 26.41
N LYS A 169 -8.51 1.66 25.12
CA LYS A 169 -9.03 0.76 24.08
C LYS A 169 -7.96 -0.20 23.55
N LEU A 170 -6.68 0.06 23.81
CA LEU A 170 -5.58 -0.70 23.24
C LEU A 170 -5.18 -1.89 24.14
N GLN A 171 -5.06 -3.05 23.49
CA GLN A 171 -4.55 -4.27 24.11
C GLN A 171 -3.03 -4.19 24.22
N GLU A 172 -2.50 -4.46 25.41
CA GLU A 172 -1.07 -4.38 25.69
C GLU A 172 -0.26 -5.38 24.87
N GLU A 173 -0.78 -6.61 24.72
CA GLU A 173 -0.19 -7.65 23.87
C GLU A 173 0.03 -7.12 22.44
N LYS A 174 -0.99 -6.54 21.81
CA LYS A 174 -0.87 -5.97 20.46
C LYS A 174 0.18 -4.86 20.36
N ILE A 175 0.27 -3.98 21.36
CA ILE A 175 1.31 -2.94 21.39
C ILE A 175 2.70 -3.58 21.44
N SER A 176 2.88 -4.59 22.30
CA SER A 176 4.16 -5.27 22.46
C SER A 176 4.58 -6.09 21.24
N THR A 177 3.62 -6.67 20.50
CA THR A 177 3.91 -7.56 19.37
C THR A 177 3.91 -6.84 18.02
N GLU A 178 3.09 -5.82 17.82
CA GLU A 178 2.96 -5.12 16.53
C GLU A 178 3.53 -3.71 16.57
N GLY A 179 3.56 -3.09 17.76
CA GLY A 179 3.88 -1.68 17.98
C GLY A 179 2.64 -0.78 17.97
N LEU A 180 2.84 0.46 18.38
CA LEU A 180 1.87 1.55 18.24
C LEU A 180 2.61 2.78 17.71
N VAL A 181 2.17 3.31 16.57
CA VAL A 181 2.80 4.49 15.96
C VAL A 181 2.12 5.75 16.48
N LEU A 182 2.91 6.69 17.00
CA LEU A 182 2.51 8.06 17.29
C LEU A 182 3.29 8.98 16.36
N GLU A 183 2.60 9.69 15.47
CA GLU A 183 3.23 10.60 14.52
C GLU A 183 2.47 11.91 14.42
N VAL A 184 3.08 12.90 13.78
CA VAL A 184 2.44 14.20 13.54
C VAL A 184 1.16 14.03 12.73
N ASN A 185 0.04 14.56 13.25
CA ASN A 185 -1.18 14.69 12.45
C ASN A 185 -1.03 15.84 11.46
N LEU A 186 -1.38 15.59 10.20
CA LEU A 186 -1.45 16.60 9.15
C LEU A 186 -2.90 16.95 8.80
N TYR A 187 -3.14 18.22 8.48
CA TYR A 187 -4.38 18.75 7.92
C TYR A 187 -4.19 19.05 6.42
N ASP A 188 -5.28 19.26 5.69
CA ASP A 188 -5.30 19.48 4.24
C ASP A 188 -4.48 18.43 3.49
N GLN A 189 -4.74 17.17 3.83
CA GLN A 189 -3.89 16.06 3.42
C GLN A 189 -4.06 15.70 1.95
N ASN A 190 -2.94 15.39 1.31
CA ASN A 190 -2.92 14.71 0.03
C ASN A 190 -1.91 13.56 0.06
N THR A 191 -2.29 12.40 -0.48
CA THR A 191 -1.42 11.22 -0.54
C THR A 191 -1.01 10.94 -1.97
N ILE A 192 0.29 10.79 -2.18
CA ILE A 192 0.88 10.34 -3.44
C ILE A 192 1.56 9.00 -3.19
N SER A 193 1.03 7.95 -3.81
CA SER A 193 1.69 6.64 -3.81
C SER A 193 2.70 6.56 -4.95
N VAL A 194 3.92 6.13 -4.66
CA VAL A 194 4.95 5.86 -5.67
C VAL A 194 5.43 4.44 -5.52
N GLY A 195 5.53 3.71 -6.63
CA GLY A 195 5.91 2.31 -6.58
C GLY A 195 6.21 1.74 -7.95
N TYR A 196 6.30 0.42 -8.03
CA TYR A 196 6.51 -0.29 -9.28
C TYR A 196 5.94 -1.71 -9.23
N CYS A 197 5.85 -2.33 -10.41
CA CYS A 197 5.78 -3.78 -10.55
C CYS A 197 6.78 -4.29 -11.60
N ASP A 198 7.22 -5.54 -11.41
CA ASP A 198 8.05 -6.30 -12.33
C ASP A 198 7.21 -7.41 -12.95
N LEU A 199 7.18 -7.50 -14.28
CA LEU A 199 6.43 -8.48 -15.06
C LEU A 199 7.32 -8.99 -16.20
N GLN A 200 7.61 -10.30 -16.25
CA GLN A 200 8.49 -10.92 -17.27
C GLN A 200 9.83 -10.18 -17.48
N GLY A 201 10.43 -9.67 -16.40
CA GLY A 201 11.69 -8.94 -16.44
C GLY A 201 11.58 -7.48 -16.87
N GLU A 202 10.39 -7.00 -17.23
CA GLU A 202 10.12 -5.58 -17.46
C GLU A 202 9.61 -4.91 -16.18
N ARG A 203 10.07 -3.68 -15.93
CA ARG A 203 9.61 -2.87 -14.79
C ARG A 203 8.70 -1.74 -15.25
N TYR A 204 7.60 -1.56 -14.52
CA TYR A 204 6.68 -0.44 -14.67
C TYR A 204 6.61 0.33 -13.36
N SER A 205 7.09 1.56 -13.37
CA SER A 205 7.00 2.45 -12.21
C SER A 205 5.79 3.37 -12.35
N PHE A 206 5.19 3.71 -11.22
CA PHE A 206 4.01 4.56 -11.21
C PHE A 206 4.03 5.58 -10.08
N LEU A 207 3.32 6.69 -10.33
CA LEU A 207 2.89 7.62 -9.31
C LEU A 207 1.36 7.69 -9.34
N ALA A 208 0.72 7.67 -8.18
CA ALA A 208 -0.73 7.69 -8.05
C ALA A 208 -1.17 8.74 -7.05
N LEU A 209 -1.96 9.71 -7.53
CA LEU A 209 -2.60 10.72 -6.69
C LEU A 209 -3.90 10.12 -6.17
N GLN A 210 -3.95 9.89 -4.85
CA GLN A 210 -5.12 9.30 -4.22
C GLN A 210 -6.29 10.30 -4.21
N LYS A 211 -7.48 9.78 -4.47
CA LYS A 211 -8.76 10.48 -4.30
C LYS A 211 -9.34 9.97 -2.98
N ASN A 212 -9.64 10.86 -2.06
CA ASN A 212 -10.31 10.53 -0.80
C ASN A 212 -11.59 11.35 -0.66
N ASP A 213 -12.56 10.81 0.07
CA ASP A 213 -13.80 11.52 0.42
C ASP A 213 -14.22 11.15 1.84
N VAL A 214 -14.96 12.04 2.50
CA VAL A 214 -15.39 11.82 3.89
C VAL A 214 -16.60 10.91 3.91
N ALA A 215 -16.47 9.76 4.56
CA ALA A 215 -17.55 8.79 4.73
C ALA A 215 -18.67 9.37 5.61
N PRO A 216 -19.92 9.48 5.12
CA PRO A 216 -21.02 10.07 5.90
C PRO A 216 -21.35 9.33 7.21
N GLU A 217 -21.13 8.03 7.25
CA GLU A 217 -21.51 7.16 8.37
C GLU A 217 -20.57 7.26 9.58
N ASP A 218 -19.32 7.66 9.37
CA ASP A 218 -18.30 7.67 10.43
C ASP A 218 -17.34 8.87 10.38
N GLY A 219 -17.48 9.77 9.40
CA GLY A 219 -16.69 10.97 9.25
C GLY A 219 -15.23 10.74 8.85
N ARG A 220 -14.85 9.53 8.41
CA ARG A 220 -13.45 9.18 8.09
C ARG A 220 -13.12 9.45 6.62
N ASP A 221 -11.88 9.85 6.36
CA ASP A 221 -11.32 9.92 5.01
C ASP A 221 -11.26 8.50 4.41
N ARG A 222 -12.10 8.26 3.41
CA ARG A 222 -12.22 7.00 2.70
C ARG A 222 -11.52 7.08 1.36
N TYR A 223 -10.73 6.06 1.04
CA TYR A 223 -10.08 5.94 -0.26
C TYR A 223 -11.10 5.68 -1.37
N MET A 224 -11.15 6.59 -2.34
CA MET A 224 -12.07 6.61 -3.48
C MET A 224 -11.41 6.23 -4.81
N GLY A 225 -10.13 5.85 -4.78
CA GLY A 225 -9.36 5.50 -5.97
C GLY A 225 -8.19 6.46 -6.20
N ALA A 226 -7.64 6.48 -7.41
CA ALA A 226 -6.48 7.29 -7.73
C ALA A 226 -6.39 7.61 -9.22
N LYS A 227 -5.77 8.75 -9.56
CA LYS A 227 -5.23 9.00 -10.89
C LYS A 227 -3.79 8.54 -10.92
N ILE A 228 -3.44 7.68 -11.86
CA ILE A 228 -2.13 7.04 -11.95
C ILE A 228 -1.44 7.42 -13.25
N ARG A 229 -0.13 7.68 -13.17
CA ARG A 229 0.76 7.76 -14.31
C ARG A 229 1.79 6.66 -14.22
N VAL A 230 1.98 5.93 -15.31
CA VAL A 230 2.87 4.78 -15.41
C VAL A 230 3.89 5.02 -16.50
N VAL A 231 5.15 4.65 -16.23
CA VAL A 231 6.26 4.67 -17.17
C VAL A 231 7.01 3.34 -17.12
N ARG A 232 7.72 3.01 -18.20
CA ARG A 232 8.69 1.90 -18.19
C ARG A 232 9.94 2.30 -17.39
N GLY A 233 10.55 1.34 -16.70
CA GLY A 233 11.79 1.53 -15.95
C GLY A 233 11.58 1.81 -14.47
N ASN A 234 12.61 2.39 -13.84
CA ASN A 234 12.71 2.56 -12.39
C ASN A 234 11.94 3.77 -11.87
N ILE A 235 11.81 3.89 -10.54
CA ILE A 235 11.13 5.03 -9.89
C ILE A 235 11.71 6.37 -10.38
N SER A 236 13.02 6.45 -10.63
CA SER A 236 13.69 7.66 -11.15
C SER A 236 13.15 8.13 -12.51
N ASN A 237 12.60 7.23 -13.32
CA ASN A 237 11.99 7.60 -14.61
C ASN A 237 10.72 8.44 -14.43
N LEU A 238 10.06 8.37 -13.26
CA LEU A 238 8.88 9.18 -12.96
C LEU A 238 9.20 10.68 -12.87
N SER A 239 10.45 11.06 -12.61
CA SER A 239 10.84 12.47 -12.54
C SER A 239 10.59 13.21 -13.86
N ALA A 240 10.66 12.52 -15.00
CA ALA A 240 10.39 13.12 -16.31
C ALA A 240 8.91 13.49 -16.53
N ILE A 241 8.01 12.96 -15.72
CA ILE A 241 6.56 13.14 -15.85
C ILE A 241 5.92 13.81 -14.63
N ALA A 242 6.71 14.23 -13.64
CA ALA A 242 6.21 14.92 -12.46
C ALA A 242 5.63 16.29 -12.84
N ASN A 243 4.46 16.63 -12.30
CA ASN A 243 3.73 17.85 -12.64
C ASN A 243 3.97 18.99 -11.64
N ASN A 244 4.41 18.67 -10.43
CA ASN A 244 4.59 19.64 -9.35
C ASN A 244 5.64 19.18 -8.33
N ARG A 245 5.99 20.09 -7.42
CA ARG A 245 6.99 19.88 -6.38
C ARG A 245 6.66 18.72 -5.43
N ASN A 246 5.40 18.50 -5.07
CA ASN A 246 5.01 17.41 -4.17
C ASN A 246 5.25 16.05 -4.82
N GLU A 247 4.95 15.92 -6.11
CA GLU A 247 5.24 14.69 -6.87
C GLU A 247 6.74 14.41 -6.95
N GLU A 248 7.57 15.43 -7.21
CA GLU A 248 9.04 15.28 -7.18
C GLU A 248 9.53 14.82 -5.80
N ILE A 249 9.01 15.41 -4.73
CA ILE A 249 9.36 15.03 -3.35
C ILE A 249 8.96 13.58 -3.08
N ALA A 250 7.75 13.18 -3.47
CA ALA A 250 7.27 11.81 -3.31
C ALA A 250 8.17 10.81 -4.07
N ILE A 251 8.55 11.12 -5.31
CA ILE A 251 9.45 10.28 -6.12
C ILE A 251 10.81 10.15 -5.44
N ILE A 252 11.41 11.26 -5.00
CA ILE A 252 12.74 11.26 -4.35
C ILE A 252 12.71 10.48 -3.02
N LYS A 253 11.71 10.73 -2.17
CA LYS A 253 11.57 10.02 -0.88
C LYS A 253 11.36 8.53 -1.11
N SER A 254 10.46 8.15 -2.01
CA SER A 254 10.17 6.75 -2.31
C SER A 254 11.34 6.03 -2.95
N GLN A 255 12.09 6.69 -3.85
CA GLN A 255 13.31 6.11 -4.43
C GLN A 255 14.38 5.82 -3.35
N LYS A 256 14.64 6.78 -2.45
CA LYS A 256 15.60 6.59 -1.36
C LYS A 256 15.13 5.52 -0.38
N PHE A 257 13.84 5.53 -0.03
CA PHE A 257 13.27 4.54 0.87
C PHE A 257 13.37 3.14 0.28
N ASP A 258 13.05 2.96 -0.99
CA ASP A 258 13.16 1.68 -1.71
C ASP A 258 14.59 1.12 -1.67
N GLN A 259 15.60 1.97 -1.87
CA GLN A 259 17.00 1.59 -1.74
C GLN A 259 17.33 1.08 -0.33
N PHE A 260 16.88 1.79 0.71
CA PHE A 260 17.10 1.38 2.10
C PHE A 260 16.27 0.16 2.50
N TYR A 261 15.12 -0.06 1.87
CA TYR A 261 14.25 -1.20 2.15
C TYR A 261 14.92 -2.55 1.84
N SER A 262 15.95 -2.55 0.98
CA SER A 262 16.84 -3.71 0.76
C SER A 262 17.48 -4.24 2.05
N TYR A 263 17.55 -3.45 3.13
CA TYR A 263 17.97 -3.86 4.46
C TYR A 263 17.26 -5.14 4.95
N PHE A 264 16.00 -5.33 4.59
CA PHE A 264 15.20 -6.48 4.99
C PHE A 264 15.27 -7.67 4.01
N ASN A 265 16.16 -7.61 3.02
CA ASN A 265 16.30 -8.61 1.95
C ASN A 265 14.96 -9.06 1.33
N PRO A 266 14.09 -8.13 0.91
CA PRO A 266 12.79 -8.47 0.35
C PRO A 266 12.94 -9.05 -1.07
N SER A 267 12.05 -9.97 -1.44
CA SER A 267 11.82 -10.31 -2.85
C SER A 267 10.59 -9.54 -3.31
N ILE A 268 10.76 -8.65 -4.29
CA ILE A 268 9.74 -7.68 -4.69
C ILE A 268 9.43 -7.83 -6.18
N SER A 269 8.17 -8.14 -6.49
CA SER A 269 7.61 -7.99 -7.83
C SER A 269 6.55 -6.90 -7.90
N ARG A 270 6.04 -6.45 -6.75
CA ARG A 270 5.22 -5.24 -6.65
C ARG A 270 5.31 -4.63 -5.26
N ILE A 271 5.56 -3.32 -5.20
CA ILE A 271 5.54 -2.54 -3.97
C ILE A 271 5.13 -1.10 -4.25
N SER A 272 4.61 -0.40 -3.26
CA SER A 272 4.43 1.04 -3.29
C SER A 272 4.57 1.66 -1.91
N TYR A 273 4.97 2.93 -1.89
CA TYR A 273 5.15 3.74 -0.70
C TYR A 273 4.21 4.93 -0.77
N ASP A 274 3.41 5.13 0.27
CA ASP A 274 2.47 6.24 0.36
C ASP A 274 3.18 7.42 1.02
N CYS A 275 3.31 8.53 0.29
CA CYS A 275 3.85 9.78 0.81
C CYS A 275 2.69 10.73 1.11
N LEU A 276 2.55 11.10 2.38
CA LEU A 276 1.57 12.06 2.85
C LEU A 276 2.13 13.47 2.77
N PHE A 277 1.30 14.42 2.36
CA PHE A 277 1.58 15.86 2.34
C PHE A 277 0.48 16.57 3.10
N GLY A 278 0.82 17.64 3.80
CA GLY A 278 -0.15 18.47 4.50
C GLY A 278 0.51 19.45 5.45
N LYS A 279 -0.29 20.02 6.34
CA LYS A 279 0.18 21.00 7.33
C LYS A 279 0.04 20.49 8.74
N THR A 280 0.94 20.87 9.64
CA THR A 280 0.77 20.63 11.07
C THR A 280 -0.30 21.56 11.65
N SER A 281 -0.69 21.34 12.91
CA SER A 281 -1.55 22.28 13.64
C SER A 281 -0.90 23.66 13.88
N LYS A 282 0.37 23.83 13.49
CA LYS A 282 1.14 25.07 13.56
C LYS A 282 1.34 25.71 12.19
N GLU A 283 0.65 25.21 11.15
CA GLU A 283 0.75 25.63 9.74
C GLU A 283 2.07 25.29 9.03
N ASP A 284 2.96 24.52 9.65
CA ASP A 284 4.18 24.04 9.00
C ASP A 284 3.84 22.99 7.94
N SER A 285 4.35 23.17 6.71
CA SER A 285 4.17 22.18 5.64
C SER A 285 5.14 21.02 5.81
N LEU A 286 4.61 19.80 5.94
CA LEU A 286 5.41 18.58 6.09
C LEU A 286 5.04 17.54 5.03
N SER A 287 5.99 16.64 4.78
CA SER A 287 5.76 15.45 3.96
C SER A 287 6.62 14.27 4.40
N GLY A 288 6.07 13.07 4.25
CA GLY A 288 6.78 11.86 4.64
C GLY A 288 6.07 10.59 4.22
N ILE A 289 6.86 9.53 4.04
CA ILE A 289 6.33 8.18 3.84
C ILE A 289 5.57 7.75 5.09
N THR A 290 4.35 7.28 4.90
CA THR A 290 3.45 6.87 5.97
C THR A 290 3.03 5.40 5.89
N ASP A 291 3.19 4.76 4.72
CA ASP A 291 2.76 3.38 4.54
C ASP A 291 3.59 2.66 3.48
N ILE A 292 3.72 1.34 3.64
CA ILE A 292 4.33 0.43 2.68
C ILE A 292 3.25 -0.56 2.27
N THR A 293 2.91 -0.59 0.99
CA THR A 293 1.95 -1.56 0.47
C THR A 293 2.68 -2.62 -0.35
N GLY A 294 2.84 -3.82 0.21
CA GLY A 294 3.40 -4.99 -0.49
C GLY A 294 2.34 -5.91 -1.13
N ARG A 295 1.09 -5.83 -0.68
CA ARG A 295 -0.04 -6.61 -1.20
C ARG A 295 -0.61 -6.04 -2.49
N LEU A 296 -1.39 -6.82 -3.23
CA LEU A 296 -2.25 -6.30 -4.28
C LEU A 296 -3.27 -5.32 -3.67
N GLY A 297 -3.27 -4.08 -4.17
CA GLY A 297 -4.06 -2.96 -3.66
C GLY A 297 -4.96 -2.30 -4.70
N GLY A 298 -5.57 -1.19 -4.33
CA GLY A 298 -6.52 -0.45 -5.17
C GLY A 298 -5.91 0.10 -6.46
N THR A 299 -4.61 0.38 -6.52
CA THR A 299 -3.95 0.89 -7.74
C THR A 299 -3.60 -0.18 -8.77
N CYS A 300 -3.54 -1.45 -8.37
CA CYS A 300 -3.09 -2.55 -9.24
C CYS A 300 -3.92 -2.74 -10.52
N PRO A 301 -5.26 -2.61 -10.50
CA PRO A 301 -6.09 -2.66 -11.71
C PRO A 301 -5.62 -1.71 -12.83
N ALA A 302 -5.42 -0.43 -12.51
CA ALA A 302 -4.98 0.54 -13.49
C ALA A 302 -3.51 0.34 -13.89
N LEU A 303 -2.66 -0.08 -12.95
CA LEU A 303 -1.25 -0.41 -13.22
C LEU A 303 -1.10 -1.57 -14.20
N ILE A 304 -1.85 -2.67 -14.02
CA ILE A 304 -1.73 -3.83 -14.90
C ILE A 304 -2.32 -3.56 -16.29
N MET A 305 -3.40 -2.77 -16.38
CA MET A 305 -3.92 -2.31 -17.67
C MET A 305 -2.87 -1.49 -18.44
N ALA A 306 -2.16 -0.58 -17.75
CA ALA A 306 -1.07 0.18 -18.35
C ALA A 306 0.10 -0.72 -18.79
N ALA A 307 0.47 -1.73 -18.00
CA ALA A 307 1.51 -2.68 -18.40
C ALA A 307 1.12 -3.46 -19.67
N CYS A 308 -0.12 -3.97 -19.75
CA CYS A 308 -0.63 -4.63 -20.97
C CYS A 308 -0.58 -3.73 -22.19
N GLU A 309 -0.91 -2.45 -22.03
CA GLU A 309 -0.88 -1.48 -23.10
C GLU A 309 0.54 -1.17 -23.56
N PHE A 310 1.48 -1.01 -22.62
CA PHE A 310 2.90 -0.89 -22.96
C PHE A 310 3.41 -2.10 -23.73
N LYS A 311 3.00 -3.33 -23.36
CA LYS A 311 3.42 -4.56 -24.04
C LYS A 311 3.05 -4.58 -25.53
N THR A 312 1.90 -4.01 -25.87
CA THR A 312 1.41 -3.96 -27.25
C THR A 312 1.90 -2.72 -28.01
N HIS A 313 2.29 -1.66 -27.31
CA HIS A 313 2.70 -0.38 -27.89
C HIS A 313 4.02 0.10 -27.29
N ASN A 314 5.13 -0.30 -27.93
CA ASN A 314 6.48 -0.01 -27.48
C ASN A 314 6.89 1.47 -27.66
N GLU A 315 6.17 2.21 -28.49
CA GLU A 315 6.39 3.64 -28.75
C GLU A 315 5.90 4.54 -27.61
N LEU A 316 5.01 4.04 -26.74
CA LEU A 316 4.48 4.82 -25.63
C LEU A 316 5.56 5.06 -24.59
N SER A 317 5.64 6.30 -24.13
CA SER A 317 6.56 6.74 -23.08
C SER A 317 5.86 6.85 -21.73
N LYS A 318 4.54 7.12 -21.75
CA LYS A 318 3.72 7.32 -20.56
C LYS A 318 2.28 6.85 -20.80
N ILE A 319 1.69 6.25 -19.78
CA ILE A 319 0.25 5.97 -19.72
C ILE A 319 -0.36 6.68 -18.52
N GLU A 320 -1.46 7.38 -18.76
CA GLU A 320 -2.32 7.91 -17.70
C GLU A 320 -3.55 7.03 -17.60
N ALA A 321 -3.82 6.55 -16.39
CA ALA A 321 -4.97 5.71 -16.09
C ALA A 321 -5.62 6.20 -14.80
N GLU A 322 -6.76 5.63 -14.47
CA GLU A 322 -7.37 5.85 -13.17
C GLU A 322 -8.05 4.62 -12.64
N VAL A 323 -8.18 4.60 -11.32
CA VAL A 323 -9.03 3.68 -10.59
C VAL A 323 -10.02 4.49 -9.76
N THR A 324 -11.25 4.01 -9.67
CA THR A 324 -12.33 4.62 -8.88
C THR A 324 -13.01 3.56 -8.04
N LEU A 325 -13.24 3.86 -6.77
CA LEU A 325 -14.05 3.05 -5.86
C LEU A 325 -15.36 3.80 -5.58
N ASN A 326 -16.48 3.15 -5.84
CA ASN A 326 -17.81 3.64 -5.51
C ASN A 326 -18.45 2.72 -4.45
N TYR A 327 -18.67 3.25 -3.24
CA TYR A 327 -19.23 2.52 -2.10
C TYR A 327 -20.76 2.54 -2.05
N ASN A 328 -21.42 3.20 -3.01
CA ASN A 328 -22.87 3.20 -3.17
C ASN A 328 -23.23 3.20 -4.67
N PRO A 329 -22.97 2.09 -5.39
CA PRO A 329 -23.30 1.99 -6.80
C PRO A 329 -24.82 1.92 -6.99
N GLN A 330 -25.49 3.07 -7.11
CA GLN A 330 -26.95 3.17 -7.25
C GLN A 330 -27.46 2.86 -8.67
N SER A 331 -26.58 2.82 -9.68
CA SER A 331 -26.95 2.52 -11.08
C SER A 331 -26.04 1.46 -11.72
N THR A 332 -26.61 0.68 -12.65
CA THR A 332 -25.87 -0.24 -13.51
C THR A 332 -25.09 0.47 -14.61
N GLU A 333 -25.40 1.74 -14.88
CA GLU A 333 -24.68 2.61 -15.81
C GLU A 333 -24.44 3.95 -15.13
N ILE A 334 -23.17 4.29 -14.88
CA ILE A 334 -22.77 5.61 -14.41
C ILE A 334 -22.22 6.34 -15.64
N GLU A 335 -22.79 7.50 -15.99
CA GLU A 335 -22.21 8.43 -16.96
C GLU A 335 -20.79 8.78 -16.52
N GLY A 336 -19.79 8.11 -17.11
CA GLY A 336 -18.39 8.18 -16.66
C GLY A 336 -17.65 6.84 -16.71
N GLU A 337 -18.36 5.71 -16.75
CA GLU A 337 -17.78 4.35 -16.87
C GLU A 337 -17.59 3.86 -18.32
N LYS A 338 -17.85 4.72 -19.33
CA LYS A 338 -17.58 4.37 -20.73
C LYS A 338 -16.09 3.99 -20.85
N ASP A 339 -15.85 2.79 -21.36
CA ASP A 339 -14.52 2.18 -21.53
C ASP A 339 -13.79 1.80 -20.22
N ALA A 340 -14.48 1.83 -19.07
CA ALA A 340 -13.95 1.38 -17.79
C ALA A 340 -14.23 -0.11 -17.55
N VAL A 341 -13.20 -0.81 -17.08
CA VAL A 341 -13.28 -2.23 -16.70
C VAL A 341 -13.67 -2.31 -15.24
N ARG A 342 -14.69 -3.12 -14.93
CA ARG A 342 -15.12 -3.39 -13.56
C ARG A 342 -14.31 -4.55 -12.97
N PHE A 343 -13.41 -4.23 -12.05
CA PHE A 343 -12.62 -5.22 -11.31
C PHE A 343 -13.36 -5.75 -10.08
N ILE A 344 -14.28 -4.95 -9.53
CA ILE A 344 -15.26 -5.37 -8.53
C ILE A 344 -16.59 -4.79 -8.95
N ASP A 345 -17.65 -5.59 -8.95
CA ASP A 345 -19.01 -5.15 -9.23
C ASP A 345 -19.96 -5.80 -8.21
N LEU A 346 -19.93 -5.29 -6.98
CA LEU A 346 -20.81 -5.71 -5.88
C LEU A 346 -21.82 -4.59 -5.56
N PRO A 347 -23.02 -4.90 -5.05
CA PRO A 347 -24.01 -3.89 -4.67
C PRO A 347 -23.52 -2.86 -3.65
N SER A 348 -22.55 -3.24 -2.81
CA SER A 348 -21.96 -2.38 -1.77
C SER A 348 -20.64 -1.72 -2.17
N LEU A 349 -20.07 -2.12 -3.31
CA LEU A 349 -18.77 -1.61 -3.76
C LEU A 349 -18.53 -1.95 -5.23
N ARG A 350 -18.28 -0.92 -6.03
CA ARG A 350 -17.76 -1.06 -7.39
C ARG A 350 -16.35 -0.50 -7.46
N LEU A 351 -15.42 -1.25 -8.04
CA LEU A 351 -14.08 -0.79 -8.37
C LEU A 351 -13.92 -0.84 -9.88
N THR A 352 -13.68 0.31 -10.50
CA THR A 352 -13.45 0.44 -11.94
C THR A 352 -12.06 0.97 -12.22
N ALA A 353 -11.47 0.56 -13.35
CA ALA A 353 -10.24 1.14 -13.85
C ALA A 353 -10.31 1.38 -15.36
N ARG A 354 -9.62 2.42 -15.83
CA ARG A 354 -9.54 2.75 -17.27
C ARG A 354 -8.22 3.43 -17.62
N ILE A 355 -7.84 3.34 -18.88
CA ILE A 355 -6.76 4.15 -19.47
C ILE A 355 -7.38 5.46 -19.97
N ASN A 356 -6.86 6.59 -19.50
CA ASN A 356 -7.33 7.93 -19.85
C ASN A 356 -6.57 8.51 -21.04
N LYS A 357 -5.25 8.29 -21.08
CA LYS A 357 -4.37 8.85 -22.11
C LYS A 357 -3.14 7.97 -22.32
N LYS A 358 -2.70 7.91 -23.57
CA LYS A 358 -1.47 7.26 -24.03
C LYS A 358 -0.62 8.35 -24.68
N GLY A 359 0.69 8.38 -24.42
CA GLY A 359 1.58 9.37 -25.02
C GLY A 359 3.05 9.11 -24.81
#